data_AF-A0A7K9DSM9-F1
#
_entry.id   AF-A0A7K9DSM9-F1
#
_cell.length_a   1.000
_cell.length_b   1.000
_cell.length_c   1.000
_cell.angle_alpha   90.00
_cell.angle_beta   90.00
_cell.angle_gamma   90.00
#
_symmetry.space_group_name_H-M   'P 1'
#
loop_
_entity.id
_entity.type
_entity.pdbx_description
1 polymer ?
#
loop_
_entity_poly.entity_id
_entity_poly.type
_entity_poly.pdbx_seq_one_letter_code
_entity_poly.pdbx_strand_id
1 'polypeptide(L)'
;AGTVILELSKDKAGERQLERQAAQFSASVQKVEAELTAQIRYLTQVATGQPHEGSSYAARKGCQLALNRVDYARRRLGELARACEGMLEP
;
A
#
# COMPACT_ATOMS: atom_id res chain seq x y z
N ALA A 1 -18.02 19.14 -18.23
CA ALA A 1 -17.58 20.47 -18.70
C ALA A 1 -17.98 20.74 -20.14
N GLY A 2 -17.60 19.89 -21.12
CA GLY A 2 -17.83 20.17 -22.56
C GLY A 2 -19.28 20.47 -22.96
N THR A 3 -20.26 19.78 -22.38
CA THR A 3 -21.70 20.03 -22.65
C THR A 3 -22.19 21.39 -22.13
N VAL A 4 -21.74 21.83 -20.96
CA VAL A 4 -22.05 23.16 -20.39
C VAL A 4 -21.48 24.26 -21.28
N ILE A 5 -20.24 24.10 -21.74
CA ILE A 5 -19.55 25.04 -22.63
C ILE A 5 -20.28 25.13 -23.99
N LEU A 6 -20.71 23.99 -24.54
CA LEU A 6 -21.49 23.96 -25.78
C LEU A 6 -22.86 24.64 -25.61
N GLU A 7 -23.53 24.48 -24.47
CA GLU A 7 -24.82 25.13 -24.22
C GLU A 7 -24.66 26.66 -24.08
N LEU A 8 -23.57 27.14 -23.48
CA LEU A 8 -23.23 28.56 -23.41
C LEU A 8 -22.90 29.18 -24.77
N SER A 9 -22.48 28.37 -25.75
CA SER A 9 -22.16 28.85 -27.10
C SER A 9 -23.39 29.09 -27.99
N LYS A 10 -24.60 28.79 -27.51
CA LYS A 10 -25.85 29.00 -28.25
C LYS A 10 -26.33 30.45 -28.10
N ASP A 11 -26.88 31.00 -29.19
CA ASP A 11 -27.52 32.34 -29.22
C ASP A 11 -28.60 32.55 -28.15
N LYS A 12 -29.25 31.45 -27.74
CA LYS A 12 -30.21 31.44 -26.63
C LYS A 12 -30.00 30.20 -25.77
N ALA A 13 -29.19 30.32 -24.73
CA ALA A 13 -28.91 29.26 -23.79
C ALA A 13 -30.16 28.91 -22.94
N GLY A 14 -30.41 27.62 -22.71
CA GLY A 14 -31.44 27.18 -21.78
C GLY A 14 -30.93 27.16 -20.35
N GLU A 15 -31.27 28.16 -19.53
CA GLU A 15 -30.79 28.29 -18.14
C GLU A 15 -30.95 27.00 -17.31
N ARG A 16 -32.14 26.37 -17.32
CA ARG A 16 -32.38 25.10 -16.60
C ARG A 16 -31.49 23.95 -17.07
N GLN A 17 -31.24 23.88 -18.38
CA GLN A 17 -30.38 22.86 -18.98
C GLN A 17 -28.94 23.07 -18.52
N LEU A 18 -28.50 24.33 -18.50
CA LEU A 18 -27.18 24.75 -18.10
C LEU A 18 -26.92 24.43 -16.62
N GLU A 19 -27.84 24.81 -15.73
CA GLU A 19 -27.77 24.51 -14.29
C GLU A 19 -27.67 23.01 -14.03
N ARG A 20 -28.50 22.21 -14.70
CA ARG A 20 -28.48 20.74 -14.57
C ARG A 20 -27.14 20.16 -15.01
N GLN A 21 -26.61 20.60 -16.14
CA GLN A 21 -25.33 20.10 -16.66
C GLN A 21 -24.14 20.54 -15.80
N ALA A 22 -24.17 21.76 -15.26
CA ALA A 22 -23.17 22.26 -14.32
C ALA A 22 -23.21 21.45 -13.00
N ALA A 23 -24.40 21.22 -12.45
CA ALA A 23 -24.58 20.40 -11.26
C ALA A 23 -24.07 18.96 -11.46
N GLN A 24 -24.37 18.34 -12.61
CA GLN A 24 -23.88 17.00 -12.95
C GLN A 24 -22.34 16.95 -13.09
N PHE A 25 -21.75 18.00 -13.66
CA PHE A 25 -20.30 18.11 -13.75
C PHE A 25 -19.66 18.24 -12.36
N SER A 26 -20.19 19.12 -11.51
CA SER A 26 -19.72 19.27 -10.13
C SER A 26 -19.82 17.97 -9.34
N ALA A 27 -20.94 17.24 -9.47
CA ALA A 27 -21.11 15.93 -8.81
C ALA A 27 -20.08 14.90 -9.30
N SER A 28 -19.76 14.90 -10.59
CA SER A 28 -18.73 14.02 -11.16
C SER A 28 -17.34 14.33 -10.61
N VAL A 29 -17.00 15.63 -10.50
CA VAL A 29 -15.72 16.07 -9.93
C VAL A 29 -15.62 15.68 -8.45
N GLN A 30 -16.67 15.93 -7.66
CA GLN A 30 -16.72 15.54 -6.25
C GLN A 30 -16.55 14.03 -6.07
N LYS A 31 -17.16 13.22 -6.94
CA LYS A 31 -16.99 11.77 -6.91
C LYS A 31 -15.54 11.35 -7.17
N VAL A 32 -14.91 11.91 -8.20
CA VAL A 32 -13.49 11.63 -8.53
C VAL A 32 -12.58 12.03 -7.37
N GLU A 33 -12.80 13.20 -6.77
CA GLU A 33 -12.03 13.69 -5.63
C GLU A 33 -12.17 12.77 -4.41
N ALA A 34 -13.40 12.32 -4.10
CA ALA A 34 -13.66 11.40 -3.00
C ALA A 34 -12.98 10.04 -3.21
N GLU A 35 -13.06 9.47 -4.42
CA GLU A 35 -12.42 8.21 -4.78
C GLU A 35 -10.89 8.31 -4.72
N LEU A 36 -10.31 9.39 -5.25
CA LEU A 36 -8.87 9.63 -5.19
C LEU A 36 -8.38 9.79 -3.75
N THR A 37 -9.13 10.53 -2.92
CA THR A 37 -8.83 10.69 -1.49
C THR A 37 -8.89 9.36 -0.75
N ALA A 38 -9.86 8.51 -1.05
CA ALA A 38 -9.96 7.18 -0.47
C ALA A 38 -8.73 6.31 -0.83
N GLN A 39 -8.28 6.36 -2.08
CA GLN A 39 -7.08 5.66 -2.53
C GLN A 39 -5.80 6.20 -1.85
N ILE A 40 -5.65 7.52 -1.72
CA ILE A 40 -4.52 8.13 -1.00
C ILE A 40 -4.50 7.68 0.46
N ARG A 41 -5.65 7.68 1.13
CA ARG A 41 -5.77 7.19 2.52
C ARG A 41 -5.40 5.72 2.62
N TYR A 42 -5.91 4.88 1.72
CA TYR A 42 -5.59 3.46 1.68
C TYR A 42 -4.08 3.23 1.48
N LEU A 43 -3.48 3.87 0.46
CA LEU A 43 -2.05 3.79 0.21
C LEU A 43 -1.24 4.31 1.41
N THR A 44 -1.65 5.38 2.08
CA THR A 44 -1.00 5.86 3.30
C THR A 44 -1.05 4.81 4.41
N GLN A 45 -2.18 4.12 4.57
CA GLN A 45 -2.35 3.05 5.57
C GLN A 45 -1.48 1.83 5.26
N VAL A 46 -1.39 1.40 4.00
CA VAL A 46 -0.65 0.17 3.64
C VAL A 46 0.83 0.42 3.33
N ALA A 47 1.21 1.61 2.88
CA ALA A 47 2.60 1.96 2.53
C ALA A 47 3.45 2.37 3.73
N THR A 48 2.85 2.72 4.87
CA THR A 48 3.57 3.04 6.12
C THR A 48 4.04 1.80 6.89
N GLY A 49 3.95 0.61 6.29
CA GLY A 49 4.58 -0.60 6.81
C GLY A 49 3.85 -1.24 7.99
N GLN A 50 2.58 -0.90 8.22
CA GLN A 50 1.74 -1.69 9.13
C GLN A 50 1.57 -3.09 8.51
N PRO A 51 2.12 -4.14 9.15
CA PRO A 51 1.94 -5.49 8.67
C PRO A 51 0.44 -5.73 8.63
N HIS A 52 -0.02 -6.18 7.49
CA HIS A 52 -1.40 -6.54 7.20
C HIS A 52 -1.76 -7.54 8.30
N GLU A 53 -2.50 -7.08 9.31
CA GLU A 53 -2.88 -7.88 10.48
C GLU A 53 -3.62 -9.10 9.94
N GLY A 54 -3.00 -10.27 10.04
CA GLY A 54 -3.52 -11.53 9.45
C GLY A 54 -2.81 -12.02 8.18
N SER A 55 -1.68 -11.43 7.76
CA SER A 55 -0.99 -11.87 6.55
C SER A 55 0.01 -13.02 6.73
N SER A 56 0.03 -13.92 5.73
CA SER A 56 1.04 -14.96 5.57
C SER A 56 2.49 -14.42 5.53
N TYR A 57 2.68 -13.12 5.25
CA TYR A 57 3.99 -12.49 5.26
C TYR A 57 4.60 -12.43 6.67
N ALA A 58 3.82 -12.05 7.69
CA ALA A 58 4.32 -12.01 9.07
C ALA A 58 4.78 -13.41 9.54
N ALA A 59 3.98 -14.44 9.25
CA ALA A 59 4.34 -15.83 9.52
C ALA A 59 5.58 -16.28 8.74
N ARG A 60 5.67 -15.96 7.44
CA ARG A 60 6.83 -16.28 6.60
C ARG A 60 8.10 -15.59 7.07
N LYS A 61 8.02 -14.31 7.45
CA LYS A 61 9.15 -13.53 7.97
C LYS A 61 9.62 -14.06 9.32
N GLY A 62 8.68 -14.41 10.20
CA GLY A 62 8.96 -15.07 11.47
C GLY A 62 9.69 -16.40 11.28
N CYS A 63 9.21 -17.24 10.36
CA CYS A 63 9.86 -18.49 9.99
C CYS A 63 11.28 -18.27 9.45
N GLN A 64 11.48 -17.31 8.53
CA GLN A 64 12.80 -16.98 7.99
C GLN A 64 13.78 -16.52 9.08
N LEU A 65 13.32 -15.70 10.03
CA LEU A 65 14.12 -15.27 11.18
C LEU A 65 14.49 -16.44 12.09
N ALA A 66 13.56 -17.38 12.32
CA ALA A 66 13.83 -18.58 13.10
C ALA A 66 14.89 -19.46 12.42
N LEU A 67 14.80 -19.67 11.10
CA LEU A 67 15.81 -20.41 10.33
C LEU A 67 17.19 -19.77 10.45
N ASN A 68 17.29 -18.45 10.25
CA ASN A 68 18.56 -17.72 10.38
C ASN A 68 19.18 -17.88 11.78
N ARG A 69 18.35 -17.89 12.84
CA ARG A 69 18.81 -18.10 14.22
C ARG A 69 19.34 -19.52 14.41
N VAL A 70 18.68 -20.53 13.86
CA VAL A 70 19.12 -21.93 13.91
C VAL A 70 20.45 -22.11 13.19
N ASP A 71 20.58 -21.56 11.98
CA ASP A 71 21.83 -21.61 11.21
C ASP A 71 22.99 -20.93 11.94
N TYR A 72 22.72 -19.80 12.58
CA TYR A 72 23.69 -19.10 13.41
C TYR A 72 24.11 -19.95 14.62
N ALA A 73 23.16 -20.51 15.36
CA ALA A 73 23.45 -21.38 16.50
C ALA A 73 24.27 -22.60 16.07
N ARG A 74 23.93 -23.24 14.94
CA ARG A 74 24.66 -24.36 14.37
C ARG A 74 26.11 -24.00 14.05
N ARG A 75 26.35 -22.83 13.43
CA ARG A 75 27.72 -22.34 13.17
C ARG A 75 28.50 -22.17 14.46
N ARG A 76 27.93 -21.49 15.46
CA ARG A 76 28.58 -21.23 16.75
C ARG A 76 28.92 -22.51 17.50
N LEU A 77 28.02 -23.50 17.47
CA LEU A 77 28.29 -24.82 18.04
C LEU A 77 29.41 -25.56 17.31
N GLY A 78 29.45 -25.48 15.97
CA GLY A 78 30.53 -26.09 15.19
C GLY A 78 31.90 -25.40 15.39
N GLU A 79 31.92 -24.09 15.62
CA GLU A 79 33.12 -23.36 16.05
C GLU A 79 33.58 -23.83 17.43
N LEU A 80 32.66 -23.93 18.39
CA LEU A 80 32.97 -24.40 19.74
C LEU A 80 33.49 -25.84 19.75
N ALA A 81 32.86 -26.75 19.01
CA ALA A 81 33.28 -28.15 18.93
C ALA A 81 34.74 -28.28 18.43
N ARG A 82 35.07 -27.57 17.35
CA ARG A 82 36.45 -27.53 16.82
C ARG A 82 37.44 -26.93 17.81
N ALA A 83 37.05 -25.90 18.54
CA ALA A 83 37.90 -25.32 19.58
C ALA A 83 38.16 -26.32 20.72
N CYS A 84 37.14 -27.05 21.16
CA CYS A 84 37.29 -28.10 22.17
C CYS A 84 38.17 -29.26 21.68
N GLU A 85 38.02 -29.70 20.44
CA GLU A 85 38.87 -30.72 19.82
C GLU A 85 40.35 -30.29 19.80
N GLY A 86 40.63 -29.05 19.40
CA GLY A 86 41.99 -28.50 19.40
C GLY A 86 42.60 -28.31 20.81
N MET A 87 41.78 -28.26 21.86
CA MET A 87 42.27 -28.25 23.25
C MET A 87 42.54 -29.67 23.80
N LEU A 88 42.05 -30.70 23.12
CA LEU A 88 42.21 -32.11 23.49
C LEU A 88 43.35 -32.80 22.74
N GLU A 89 43.87 -32.20 21.66
CA GLU A 89 45.13 -32.63 21.05
C GLU A 89 46.33 -32.15 21.89
N PRO A 90 47.28 -33.04 22.27
CA PRO A 90 48.39 -32.75 23.17
C PRO A 90 49.50 -31.86 22.56
#